data_AF-A0A7C6MFM9-F1
#
_entry.id   AF-A0A7C6MFM9-F1
#
_cell.length_a   1.000
_cell.length_b   1.000
_cell.length_c   1.000
_cell.angle_alpha   90.00
_cell.angle_beta   90.00
_cell.angle_gamma   90.00
#
_symmetry.space_group_name_H-M   'P 1'
#
loop_
_entity.id
_entity.type
_entity.pdbx_description
1 polymer ?
#
loop_
_entity_poly.entity_id
_entity_poly.type
_entity_poly.pdbx_seq_one_letter_code
_entity_poly.pdbx_strand_id
1 'polypeptide(L)'
;LARLGRFDAATDTLDLLPAPGQGALAVECRTIDVGLREALAAIDHPGTRQCVTAERAVLAELQAGCAAPVGAYARIANGQLEFTAAVFNAEGSRSVTARRTQPVGDDATALGREVAADLLARGAADITPLGASRESQLEDFHHEQALWAPGTVEALVGRRVLLPRPEGALAQALRAAGAEVDAIPVTETRPLPFSLPGRMDWLVLTSPVGVRMLTEADVDLIDLANHVAVVGPATGAAVEAAGCRVDLVPPHKSDADALLAALPQKPASALLAGSALASPRLAEGLVARGWEVEVVHTYTTAPVEDVAGIHPWSNYDAVVVTAGSIARAVVDLLGLPDPHVAVVTLGEPSAAASDAVGLRVDAVARTQDGPGVVDALIRAFTEENR
;
A
#
# COMPACT_ATOMS: atom_id res chain seq x y z
N LEU A 1 -28.89 11.76 14.48
CA LEU A 1 -30.19 11.22 14.03
C LEU A 1 -31.39 12.08 14.42
N ALA A 2 -31.57 12.47 15.69
CA ALA A 2 -32.74 13.24 16.16
C ALA A 2 -32.97 14.56 15.37
N ARG A 3 -31.92 15.36 15.14
CA ARG A 3 -32.00 16.61 14.36
C ARG A 3 -32.38 16.40 12.88
N LEU A 4 -32.16 15.19 12.36
CA LEU A 4 -32.50 14.81 11.00
C LEU A 4 -33.90 14.18 10.91
N GLY A 5 -34.63 14.05 12.04
CA GLY A 5 -35.91 13.35 12.09
C GLY A 5 -35.81 11.85 11.84
N ARG A 6 -34.61 11.26 11.96
CA ARG A 6 -34.32 9.86 11.65
C ARG A 6 -33.96 9.03 12.88
N PHE A 7 -34.57 9.35 14.03
CA PHE A 7 -34.24 8.65 15.28
C PHE A 7 -34.78 7.22 15.32
N ASP A 8 -35.81 6.93 14.51
CA ASP A 8 -36.34 5.60 14.21
C ASP A 8 -35.28 4.64 13.61
N ALA A 9 -34.23 5.17 12.99
CA ALA A 9 -33.12 4.37 12.49
C ALA A 9 -32.13 3.93 13.58
N ALA A 10 -32.24 4.46 14.80
CA ALA A 10 -31.41 4.02 15.92
C ALA A 10 -31.95 2.68 16.46
N THR A 11 -31.15 1.62 16.35
CA THR A 11 -31.48 0.29 16.90
C THR A 11 -31.24 0.20 18.40
N ASP A 12 -30.29 0.99 18.91
CA ASP A 12 -29.96 1.07 20.34
C ASP A 12 -29.40 2.46 20.69
N THR A 13 -29.49 2.83 21.96
CA THR A 13 -28.91 4.07 22.50
C THR A 13 -28.05 3.78 23.72
N LEU A 14 -26.79 4.16 23.65
CA LEU A 14 -25.85 4.00 24.75
C LEU A 14 -25.84 5.26 25.62
N ASP A 15 -26.02 5.10 26.93
CA ASP A 15 -25.88 6.17 27.91
C ASP A 15 -24.40 6.36 28.27
N LEU A 16 -23.65 6.93 27.33
CA LEU A 16 -22.21 7.17 27.44
C LEU A 16 -21.90 8.65 27.15
N LEU A 17 -20.95 9.22 27.88
CA LEU A 17 -20.37 10.51 27.49
C LEU A 17 -19.53 10.32 26.21
N PRO A 18 -19.87 11.02 25.11
CA PRO A 18 -19.14 10.93 23.86
C PRO A 18 -17.77 11.60 23.96
N ALA A 19 -16.91 11.31 22.99
CA ALA A 19 -15.68 12.07 22.81
C ALA A 19 -16.03 13.55 22.51
N PRO A 20 -15.22 14.52 22.99
CA PRO A 20 -15.55 15.93 22.85
C PRO A 20 -15.65 16.33 21.36
N GLY A 21 -16.82 16.84 20.95
CA GLY A 21 -17.13 17.18 19.55
C GLY A 21 -17.61 16.02 18.67
N GLN A 22 -17.79 14.81 19.21
CA GLN A 22 -18.19 13.64 18.43
C GLN A 22 -19.55 13.84 17.74
N GLY A 23 -19.60 13.53 16.44
CA GLY A 23 -20.80 13.67 15.62
C GLY A 23 -21.09 15.10 15.13
N ALA A 24 -20.24 16.07 15.47
CA ALA A 24 -20.28 17.39 14.85
C ALA A 24 -19.59 17.36 13.48
N LEU A 25 -20.19 18.02 12.49
CA LEU A 25 -19.58 18.27 11.19
C LEU A 25 -19.15 19.73 11.12
N ALA A 26 -17.90 19.94 10.71
CA ALA A 26 -17.33 21.26 10.51
C ALA A 26 -16.83 21.41 9.08
N VAL A 27 -17.02 22.61 8.51
CA VAL A 27 -16.40 23.01 7.26
C VAL A 27 -15.43 24.13 7.58
N GLU A 28 -14.17 23.94 7.25
CA GLU A 28 -13.10 24.88 7.57
C GLU A 28 -12.66 25.64 6.32
N CYS A 29 -12.26 26.89 6.51
CA CYS A 29 -11.66 27.70 5.46
C CYS A 29 -10.52 28.54 6.05
N ARG A 30 -9.67 29.09 5.17
CA ARG A 30 -8.62 30.01 5.60
C ARG A 30 -9.27 31.30 6.11
N THR A 31 -8.72 31.85 7.19
CA THR A 31 -9.22 33.08 7.82
C THR A 31 -9.24 34.29 6.87
N ILE A 32 -8.35 34.30 5.87
CA ILE A 32 -8.22 35.35 4.86
C ILE A 32 -9.30 35.30 3.76
N ASP A 33 -10.04 34.20 3.64
CA ASP A 33 -11.05 34.04 2.59
C ASP A 33 -12.40 34.59 3.08
N VAL A 34 -12.55 35.91 2.99
CA VAL A 34 -13.73 36.63 3.50
C VAL A 34 -15.01 36.16 2.82
N GLY A 35 -14.99 35.98 1.49
CA GLY A 35 -16.16 35.56 0.73
C GLY A 35 -16.62 34.15 1.10
N LEU A 36 -15.68 33.21 1.27
CA LEU A 36 -16.01 31.86 1.71
C LEU A 36 -16.51 31.84 3.16
N ARG A 37 -15.93 32.66 4.04
CA ARG A 37 -16.41 32.78 5.43
C ARG A 37 -17.84 33.27 5.52
N GLU A 38 -18.22 34.25 4.71
CA GLU A 38 -19.61 34.74 4.63
C GLU A 38 -20.56 33.64 4.13
N ALA A 39 -20.16 32.89 3.09
CA ALA A 39 -20.95 31.76 2.59
C ALA A 39 -21.11 30.65 3.64
N LEU A 40 -20.04 30.30 4.37
CA LEU A 40 -20.06 29.28 5.41
C LEU A 40 -20.88 29.72 6.63
N ALA A 41 -20.97 31.02 6.92
CA ALA A 41 -21.82 31.53 8.00
C ALA A 41 -23.30 31.19 7.76
N ALA A 42 -23.74 31.04 6.51
CA ALA A 42 -25.12 30.68 6.18
C ALA A 42 -25.49 29.24 6.55
N ILE A 43 -24.51 28.34 6.66
CA ILE A 43 -24.71 26.93 7.05
C ILE A 43 -24.26 26.64 8.48
N ASP A 44 -23.72 27.65 9.18
CA ASP A 44 -23.31 27.50 10.57
C ASP A 44 -24.53 27.37 11.48
N HIS A 45 -24.42 26.49 12.48
CA HIS A 45 -25.44 26.36 13.51
C HIS A 45 -24.86 26.85 14.86
N PRO A 46 -25.18 28.10 15.29
CA PRO A 46 -24.53 28.73 16.43
C PRO A 46 -24.60 27.92 17.73
N GLY A 47 -25.73 27.27 18.00
CA GLY A 47 -25.88 26.44 19.19
C GLY A 47 -24.96 25.20 19.19
N THR A 48 -24.73 24.60 18.02
CA THR A 48 -23.80 23.46 17.91
C THR A 48 -22.37 23.93 18.05
N ARG A 49 -22.02 25.05 17.41
CA ARG A 49 -20.71 25.68 17.58
C ARG A 49 -20.43 25.96 19.05
N GLN A 50 -21.40 26.51 19.79
CA GLN A 50 -21.23 26.81 21.21
C GLN A 50 -20.97 25.55 22.04
N CYS A 51 -21.78 24.49 21.86
CA CYS A 51 -21.57 23.20 22.53
C CYS A 51 -20.18 22.61 22.25
N VAL A 52 -19.82 22.47 20.96
CA VAL A 52 -18.56 21.87 20.53
C VAL A 52 -17.35 22.70 20.99
N THR A 53 -17.49 24.03 21.05
CA THR A 53 -16.44 24.92 21.56
C THR A 53 -16.16 24.63 23.05
N ALA A 54 -17.19 24.48 23.88
CA ALA A 54 -17.02 24.14 25.29
C ALA A 54 -16.39 22.75 25.46
N GLU A 55 -16.87 21.76 24.69
CA GLU A 55 -16.34 20.39 24.69
C GLU A 55 -14.85 20.34 24.31
N ARG A 56 -14.45 21.00 23.22
CA ARG A 56 -13.05 21.04 22.77
C ARG A 56 -12.14 21.84 23.70
N ALA A 57 -12.66 22.86 24.36
CA ALA A 57 -11.91 23.62 25.36
C ALA A 57 -11.53 22.75 26.57
N VAL A 58 -12.35 21.77 26.96
CA VAL A 58 -11.96 20.79 28.00
C VAL A 58 -10.75 19.97 27.56
N LEU A 59 -10.73 19.44 26.32
CA LEU A 59 -9.56 18.68 25.83
C LEU A 59 -8.29 19.52 25.82
N ALA A 60 -8.40 20.75 25.32
CA ALA A 60 -7.27 21.67 25.23
C ALA A 60 -6.69 22.00 26.62
N GLU A 61 -7.55 22.29 27.59
CA GLU A 61 -7.14 22.67 28.94
C GLU A 61 -6.59 21.47 29.73
N LEU A 62 -7.16 20.27 29.56
CA LEU A 62 -6.64 19.04 30.17
C LEU A 62 -5.32 18.58 29.52
N GLN A 63 -4.89 19.20 28.42
CA GLN A 63 -3.80 18.74 27.56
C GLN A 63 -3.97 17.24 27.19
N ALA A 64 -5.23 16.84 26.99
CA ALA A 64 -5.59 15.45 26.78
C ALA A 64 -5.13 15.00 25.39
N GLY A 65 -4.31 13.93 25.33
CA GLY A 65 -3.93 13.28 24.09
C GLY A 65 -5.08 12.51 23.46
N CYS A 66 -4.95 12.11 22.18
CA CYS A 66 -5.99 11.39 21.43
C CYS A 66 -6.42 10.06 22.06
N ALA A 67 -5.66 9.52 23.01
CA ALA A 67 -5.95 8.27 23.71
C ALA A 67 -6.44 8.47 25.15
N ALA A 68 -6.54 9.71 25.61
CA ALA A 68 -7.02 10.00 26.95
C ALA A 68 -8.52 9.64 27.04
N PRO A 69 -8.94 8.83 28.02
CA PRO A 69 -10.34 8.45 28.21
C PRO A 69 -11.14 9.62 28.80
N VAL A 70 -11.44 10.61 27.96
CA VAL A 70 -12.17 11.84 28.29
C VAL A 70 -13.46 11.88 27.50
N GLY A 71 -14.58 12.06 28.21
CA GLY A 71 -15.89 12.30 27.60
C GLY A 71 -16.38 13.70 27.93
N ALA A 72 -16.98 14.40 26.97
CA ALA A 72 -17.59 15.71 27.21
C ALA A 72 -18.82 15.90 26.33
N TYR A 73 -19.92 16.36 26.93
CA TYR A 73 -21.18 16.59 26.24
C TYR A 73 -21.84 17.86 26.73
N ALA A 74 -21.99 18.80 25.81
CA ALA A 74 -22.70 20.05 26.00
C ALA A 74 -24.01 20.05 25.21
N ARG A 75 -25.09 20.50 25.84
CA ARG A 75 -26.40 20.63 25.19
C ARG A 75 -27.07 21.93 25.58
N ILE A 76 -27.83 22.49 24.66
CA ILE A 76 -28.67 23.65 24.93
C ILE A 76 -30.07 23.17 25.32
N ALA A 77 -30.53 23.54 26.51
CA ALA A 77 -31.87 23.26 27.00
C ALA A 77 -32.37 24.47 27.82
N ASN A 78 -33.61 24.90 27.58
CA ASN A 78 -34.26 25.98 28.33
C ASN A 78 -33.43 27.29 28.43
N GLY A 79 -32.73 27.64 27.35
CA GLY A 79 -31.87 28.85 27.30
C GLY A 79 -30.56 28.73 28.09
N GLN A 80 -30.20 27.52 28.55
CA GLN A 80 -28.96 27.20 29.23
C GLN A 80 -28.12 26.25 28.39
N LEU A 81 -26.81 26.46 28.39
CA LEU A 81 -25.80 25.50 27.96
C LEU A 81 -25.47 24.61 29.15
N GLU A 82 -26.03 23.41 29.17
CA GLU A 82 -25.71 22.39 30.15
C GLU A 82 -24.51 21.59 29.68
N PHE A 83 -23.50 21.45 30.54
CA PHE A 83 -22.25 20.81 30.18
C PHE A 83 -21.81 19.78 31.23
N THR A 84 -21.53 18.57 30.77
CA THR A 84 -20.96 17.49 31.56
C THR A 84 -19.67 17.02 30.92
N ALA A 85 -18.60 16.88 31.71
CA ALA A 85 -17.38 16.24 31.28
C ALA A 85 -16.87 15.27 32.34
N ALA A 86 -16.18 14.22 31.91
CA ALA A 86 -15.59 13.24 32.78
C ALA A 86 -14.26 12.73 32.24
N VAL A 87 -13.36 12.41 33.17
CA VAL A 87 -12.14 11.65 32.93
C VAL A 87 -12.31 10.28 33.57
N PHE A 88 -11.92 9.23 32.88
CA PHE A 88 -11.99 7.85 33.35
C PHE A 88 -10.57 7.27 33.49
N ASN A 89 -10.38 6.19 34.23
CA ASN A 89 -9.17 5.37 34.07
C ASN A 89 -9.34 4.40 32.89
N ALA A 90 -8.24 3.81 32.41
CA ALA A 90 -8.25 2.90 31.27
C ALA A 90 -9.18 1.68 31.47
N GLU A 91 -9.35 1.22 32.70
CA GLU A 91 -10.21 0.09 33.05
C GLU A 91 -11.69 0.49 33.27
N GLY A 92 -12.02 1.79 33.26
CA GLY A 92 -13.36 2.31 33.49
C GLY A 92 -13.90 2.18 34.93
N SER A 93 -13.09 1.70 35.87
CA SER A 93 -13.47 1.48 37.28
C SER A 93 -13.45 2.74 38.15
N ARG A 94 -12.80 3.81 37.69
CA ARG A 94 -12.69 5.11 38.37
C ARG A 94 -13.00 6.24 37.40
N SER A 95 -13.66 7.28 37.90
CA SER A 95 -13.92 8.48 37.12
C SER A 95 -13.97 9.74 37.98
N VAL A 96 -13.66 10.88 37.36
CA VAL A 96 -13.90 12.21 37.90
C VAL A 96 -14.83 12.93 36.93
N THR A 97 -16.00 13.36 37.41
CA THR A 97 -17.04 13.99 36.57
C THR A 97 -17.38 15.37 37.08
N ALA A 98 -17.34 16.38 36.21
CA ALA A 98 -17.75 17.74 36.49
C ALA A 98 -18.99 18.10 35.66
N ARG A 99 -19.88 18.90 36.25
CA ARG A 99 -21.10 19.41 35.62
C ARG A 99 -21.23 20.89 35.88
N ARG A 100 -21.58 21.66 34.86
CA ARG A 100 -21.83 23.10 34.94
C ARG A 100 -22.93 23.51 33.97
N THR A 101 -23.50 24.67 34.21
CA THR A 101 -24.52 25.28 33.36
C THR A 101 -24.23 26.77 33.24
N GLN A 102 -24.45 27.34 32.06
CA GLN A 102 -24.40 28.80 31.88
C GLN A 102 -25.48 29.27 30.89
N PRO A 103 -25.87 30.54 30.91
CA PRO A 103 -26.71 31.13 29.87
C PRO A 103 -26.16 30.91 28.45
N VAL A 104 -27.05 30.65 27.49
CA VAL A 104 -26.68 30.65 26.06
C VAL A 104 -26.19 32.03 25.64
N GLY A 105 -25.15 32.09 24.80
CA GLY A 105 -24.47 33.32 24.42
C GLY A 105 -23.23 33.68 25.24
N ASP A 106 -23.07 33.13 26.45
CA ASP A 106 -21.86 33.33 27.25
C ASP A 106 -20.65 32.55 26.67
N ASP A 107 -19.43 32.91 27.12
CA ASP A 107 -18.19 32.35 26.59
C ASP A 107 -18.08 30.84 26.86
N ALA A 108 -18.33 30.04 25.82
CA ALA A 108 -18.23 28.59 25.87
C ALA A 108 -16.81 28.08 26.16
N THR A 109 -15.79 28.82 25.73
CA THR A 109 -14.39 28.46 25.98
C THR A 109 -14.06 28.64 27.45
N ALA A 110 -14.54 29.71 28.09
CA ALA A 110 -14.40 29.93 29.52
C ALA A 110 -15.06 28.81 30.32
N LEU A 111 -16.30 28.44 30.01
CA LEU A 111 -16.98 27.30 30.63
C LEU A 111 -16.19 26.00 30.49
N GLY A 112 -15.64 25.74 29.30
CA GLY A 112 -14.80 24.57 29.05
C GLY A 112 -13.58 24.52 29.97
N ARG A 113 -12.87 25.64 30.11
CA ARG A 113 -11.71 25.76 31.01
C ARG A 113 -12.08 25.59 32.48
N GLU A 114 -13.19 26.17 32.92
CA GLU A 114 -13.67 26.01 34.29
C GLU A 114 -14.01 24.55 34.64
N VAL A 115 -14.65 23.85 33.72
CA VAL A 115 -14.97 22.42 33.88
C VAL A 115 -13.69 21.58 33.92
N ALA A 116 -12.72 21.84 33.05
CA ALA A 116 -11.42 21.17 33.10
C ALA A 116 -10.66 21.44 34.41
N ALA A 117 -10.66 22.69 34.89
CA ALA A 117 -10.05 23.05 36.16
C ALA A 117 -10.71 22.32 37.35
N ASP A 118 -12.05 22.18 37.36
CA ASP A 118 -12.78 21.39 38.36
C ASP A 118 -12.38 19.91 38.33
N LEU A 119 -12.24 19.33 37.13
CA LEU A 119 -11.76 17.95 36.96
C LEU A 119 -10.35 17.77 37.52
N LEU A 120 -9.42 18.68 37.19
CA LEU A 120 -8.04 18.63 37.68
C LEU A 120 -7.97 18.81 39.20
N ALA A 121 -8.70 19.77 39.76
CA ALA A 121 -8.77 20.02 41.20
C ALA A 121 -9.29 18.80 41.98
N ARG A 122 -10.06 17.93 41.32
CA ARG A 122 -10.61 16.70 41.89
C ARG A 122 -9.78 15.45 41.56
N GLY A 123 -8.56 15.63 41.06
CA GLY A 123 -7.60 14.55 40.86
C GLY A 123 -7.78 13.78 39.54
N ALA A 124 -8.34 14.40 38.50
CA ALA A 124 -8.46 13.75 37.19
C ALA A 124 -7.10 13.30 36.61
N ALA A 125 -6.02 14.04 36.89
CA ALA A 125 -4.67 13.67 36.50
C ALA A 125 -4.11 12.45 37.27
N ASP A 126 -4.70 12.12 38.44
CA ASP A 126 -4.24 11.03 39.30
C ASP A 126 -4.85 9.67 38.92
N ILE A 127 -5.84 9.65 38.02
CA ILE A 127 -6.55 8.42 37.62
C ILE A 127 -6.14 7.90 36.25
N THR A 128 -5.53 8.73 35.40
CA THR A 128 -5.08 8.35 34.06
C THR A 128 -4.04 9.33 33.53
N PRO A 129 -3.05 8.88 32.72
CA PRO A 129 -2.10 9.80 32.08
C PRO A 129 -2.80 10.60 30.96
N LEU A 130 -3.17 11.85 31.27
CA LEU A 130 -3.88 12.73 30.32
C LEU A 130 -3.08 13.00 29.04
N GLY A 131 -1.76 13.13 29.13
CA GLY A 131 -0.88 13.39 27.98
C GLY A 131 -0.53 12.18 27.12
N ALA A 132 -1.11 10.99 27.38
CA ALA A 132 -0.81 9.81 26.60
C ALA A 132 -1.36 9.94 25.17
N SER A 133 -0.46 9.94 24.19
CA SER A 133 -0.78 9.70 22.78
C SER A 133 -0.63 8.21 22.51
N ARG A 134 -1.70 7.54 22.07
CA ARG A 134 -1.58 6.24 21.41
C ARG A 134 -1.16 6.47 19.97
N GLU A 135 -0.24 5.66 19.47
CA GLU A 135 0.06 5.61 18.04
C GLU A 135 -1.23 5.37 17.26
N SER A 136 -1.43 6.16 16.21
CA SER A 136 -2.63 6.10 15.40
C SER A 136 -2.74 4.73 14.71
N GLN A 137 -3.66 3.89 15.17
CA GLN A 137 -4.06 2.66 14.48
C GLN A 137 -4.97 2.93 13.27
N LEU A 138 -4.93 4.11 12.66
CA LEU A 138 -5.60 4.37 11.37
C LEU A 138 -5.14 3.38 10.28
N GLU A 139 -3.97 2.78 10.44
CA GLU A 139 -3.50 1.67 9.59
C GLU A 139 -4.40 0.42 9.67
N ASP A 140 -5.04 0.19 10.81
CA ASP A 140 -5.94 -0.96 11.00
C ASP A 140 -7.36 -0.69 10.47
N PHE A 141 -7.70 0.57 10.15
CA PHE A 141 -9.04 1.00 9.69
C PHE A 141 -9.07 1.48 8.22
N HIS A 142 -8.08 1.09 7.40
CA HIS A 142 -7.87 1.53 6.00
C HIS A 142 -9.03 1.28 4.99
N HIS A 143 -10.19 0.80 5.41
CA HIS A 143 -11.31 0.54 4.50
C HIS A 143 -12.03 1.83 4.05
N GLU A 144 -12.06 2.89 4.87
CA GLU A 144 -12.86 4.09 4.56
C GLU A 144 -12.13 5.11 3.67
N GLN A 145 -10.79 5.20 3.72
CA GLN A 145 -10.04 6.09 2.82
C GLN A 145 -10.04 5.60 1.36
N ALA A 146 -10.12 4.27 1.16
CA ALA A 146 -10.22 3.68 -0.18
C ALA A 146 -11.49 4.14 -0.91
N LEU A 147 -12.62 4.36 -0.23
CA LEU A 147 -13.88 4.74 -0.87
C LEU A 147 -13.86 6.13 -1.57
N TRP A 148 -12.92 7.00 -1.20
CA TRP A 148 -12.91 8.42 -1.64
C TRP A 148 -11.58 8.86 -2.27
N ALA A 149 -10.64 7.93 -2.47
CA ALA A 149 -9.38 8.23 -3.14
C ALA A 149 -9.56 8.38 -4.66
N PRO A 150 -8.93 9.38 -5.30
CA PRO A 150 -8.88 9.45 -6.76
C PRO A 150 -8.23 8.18 -7.33
N GLY A 151 -8.99 7.42 -8.14
CA GLY A 151 -8.51 6.16 -8.75
C GLY A 151 -9.12 4.88 -8.19
N THR A 152 -9.94 4.96 -7.14
CA THR A 152 -10.70 3.81 -6.63
C THR A 152 -11.69 3.31 -7.67
N VAL A 153 -11.75 1.98 -7.82
CA VAL A 153 -12.67 1.31 -8.72
C VAL A 153 -13.64 0.49 -7.90
N GLU A 154 -14.94 0.77 -8.04
CA GLU A 154 -16.03 0.09 -7.30
C GLU A 154 -15.93 -1.45 -7.37
N ALA A 155 -15.56 -2.00 -8.53
CA ALA A 155 -15.41 -3.44 -8.74
C ALA A 155 -14.33 -4.12 -7.88
N LEU A 156 -13.36 -3.35 -7.35
CA LEU A 156 -12.25 -3.85 -6.55
C LEU A 156 -12.38 -3.56 -5.05
N VAL A 157 -13.33 -2.72 -4.64
CA VAL A 157 -13.52 -2.35 -3.24
C VAL A 157 -13.86 -3.59 -2.41
N GLY A 158 -13.03 -3.89 -1.41
CA GLY A 158 -13.20 -5.03 -0.50
C GLY A 158 -12.88 -6.39 -1.11
N ARG A 159 -12.37 -6.44 -2.36
CA ARG A 159 -11.87 -7.67 -2.98
C ARG A 159 -10.46 -7.95 -2.47
N ARG A 160 -10.21 -9.18 -2.05
CA ARG A 160 -8.90 -9.60 -1.56
C ARG A 160 -8.09 -10.27 -2.68
N VAL A 161 -6.94 -9.69 -3.00
CA VAL A 161 -6.07 -10.10 -4.10
C VAL A 161 -4.74 -10.61 -3.56
N LEU A 162 -4.42 -11.86 -3.85
CA LEU A 162 -3.08 -12.40 -3.65
C LEU A 162 -2.15 -11.87 -4.74
N LEU A 163 -1.08 -11.20 -4.34
CA LEU A 163 0.00 -10.78 -5.21
C LEU A 163 1.27 -11.57 -4.81
N PRO A 164 1.64 -12.67 -5.50
CA PRO A 164 2.68 -13.60 -5.06
C PRO A 164 4.11 -13.07 -5.31
N ARG A 165 4.40 -11.85 -4.85
CA ARG A 165 5.67 -11.16 -4.99
C ARG A 165 5.82 -10.15 -3.85
N PRO A 166 7.05 -9.67 -3.58
CA PRO A 166 7.27 -8.62 -2.60
C PRO A 166 6.47 -7.35 -2.89
N GLU A 167 6.25 -6.57 -1.83
CA GLU A 167 5.68 -5.23 -1.88
C GLU A 167 6.32 -4.32 -2.94
N GLY A 168 5.54 -3.39 -3.46
CA GLY A 168 6.02 -2.42 -4.44
C GLY A 168 4.90 -1.70 -5.20
N ALA A 169 5.28 -1.05 -6.31
CA ALA A 169 4.37 -0.19 -7.09
C ALA A 169 3.08 -0.90 -7.55
N LEU A 170 3.16 -2.18 -7.89
CA LEU A 170 1.98 -2.95 -8.31
C LEU A 170 1.01 -3.18 -7.15
N ALA A 171 1.52 -3.57 -5.97
CA ALA A 171 0.70 -3.73 -4.76
C ALA A 171 0.03 -2.41 -4.36
N GLN A 172 0.80 -1.32 -4.40
CA GLN A 172 0.30 0.03 -4.11
C GLN A 172 -0.79 0.46 -5.09
N ALA A 173 -0.64 0.19 -6.38
CA ALA A 173 -1.65 0.52 -7.39
C ALA A 173 -2.96 -0.26 -7.17
N LEU A 174 -2.87 -1.54 -6.82
CA LEU A 174 -4.05 -2.36 -6.51
C LEU A 174 -4.78 -1.87 -5.25
N ARG A 175 -4.04 -1.52 -4.19
CA ARG A 175 -4.62 -0.91 -2.97
C ARG A 175 -5.23 0.45 -3.24
N ALA A 176 -4.57 1.28 -4.04
CA ALA A 176 -5.10 2.57 -4.47
C ALA A 176 -6.39 2.44 -5.29
N ALA A 177 -6.56 1.32 -6.00
CA ALA A 177 -7.80 0.99 -6.72
C ALA A 177 -8.90 0.43 -5.80
N GLY A 178 -8.62 0.16 -4.52
CA GLY A 178 -9.59 -0.27 -3.51
C GLY A 178 -9.49 -1.75 -3.09
N ALA A 179 -8.58 -2.52 -3.67
CA ALA A 179 -8.40 -3.93 -3.32
C ALA A 179 -7.64 -4.09 -1.99
N GLU A 180 -7.98 -5.12 -1.22
CA GLU A 180 -7.14 -5.64 -0.15
C GLU A 180 -6.06 -6.52 -0.77
N VAL A 181 -4.77 -6.20 -0.56
CA VAL A 181 -3.68 -6.89 -1.25
C VAL A 181 -2.78 -7.59 -0.26
N ASP A 182 -2.62 -8.89 -0.44
CA ASP A 182 -1.61 -9.70 0.26
C ASP A 182 -0.40 -9.87 -0.68
N ALA A 183 0.62 -9.01 -0.51
CA ALA A 183 1.84 -9.03 -1.33
C ALA A 183 2.89 -9.97 -0.71
N ILE A 184 2.77 -11.27 -1.00
CA ILE A 184 3.53 -12.32 -0.35
C ILE A 184 4.52 -12.94 -1.34
N PRO A 185 5.85 -12.83 -1.12
CA PRO A 185 6.83 -13.47 -1.98
C PRO A 185 6.69 -15.00 -1.93
N VAL A 186 6.43 -15.64 -3.07
CA VAL A 186 6.40 -17.11 -3.19
C VAL A 186 7.64 -17.68 -3.87
N THR A 187 8.57 -16.81 -4.27
CA THR A 187 9.86 -17.20 -4.83
C THR A 187 10.97 -16.41 -4.17
N GLU A 188 12.13 -17.04 -4.11
CA GLU A 188 13.37 -16.42 -3.66
C GLU A 188 14.46 -16.52 -4.72
N THR A 189 15.38 -15.57 -4.67
CA THR A 189 16.60 -15.59 -5.48
C THR A 189 17.66 -16.39 -4.74
N ARG A 190 18.12 -17.50 -5.34
CA ARG A 190 19.21 -18.30 -4.79
C ARG A 190 20.48 -18.07 -5.60
N PRO A 191 21.58 -17.61 -4.97
CA PRO A 191 22.86 -17.52 -5.66
C PRO A 191 23.31 -18.92 -6.07
N LEU A 192 23.98 -19.01 -7.22
CA LEU A 192 24.60 -20.24 -7.70
C LEU A 192 26.12 -20.10 -7.62
N PRO A 193 26.86 -21.19 -7.36
CA PRO A 193 28.30 -21.16 -7.57
C PRO A 193 28.58 -20.99 -9.06
N PHE A 194 29.45 -20.04 -9.40
CA PHE A 194 29.86 -19.79 -10.77
C PHE A 194 31.37 -19.60 -10.88
N SER A 195 31.87 -19.72 -12.10
CA SER A 195 33.23 -19.36 -12.46
C SER A 195 33.17 -18.44 -13.66
N LEU A 196 34.01 -17.40 -13.64
CA LEU A 196 34.03 -16.40 -14.68
C LEU A 196 35.09 -16.78 -15.72
N PRO A 197 34.82 -16.54 -17.01
CA PRO A 197 35.85 -16.70 -18.02
C PRO A 197 36.89 -15.58 -17.91
N GLY A 198 37.87 -15.59 -18.82
CA GLY A 198 38.73 -14.43 -19.03
C GLY A 198 37.94 -13.22 -19.55
N ARG A 199 38.61 -12.07 -19.59
CA ARG A 199 38.02 -10.79 -20.03
C ARG A 199 37.48 -10.88 -21.47
N MET A 200 36.22 -10.47 -21.67
CA MET A 200 35.51 -10.51 -22.95
C MET A 200 35.38 -9.13 -23.60
N ASP A 201 34.89 -9.06 -24.84
CA ASP A 201 34.59 -7.77 -25.47
C ASP A 201 33.33 -7.15 -24.86
N TRP A 202 32.30 -7.95 -24.58
CA TRP A 202 31.02 -7.48 -24.05
C TRP A 202 30.60 -8.24 -22.80
N LEU A 203 30.18 -7.50 -21.77
CA LEU A 203 29.38 -8.01 -20.67
C LEU A 203 27.92 -7.67 -20.96
N VAL A 204 27.05 -8.68 -20.92
CA VAL A 204 25.63 -8.53 -21.21
C VAL A 204 24.80 -8.90 -19.99
N LEU A 205 24.05 -7.94 -19.45
CA LEU A 205 23.24 -8.10 -18.24
C LEU A 205 21.77 -7.81 -18.53
N THR A 206 20.90 -8.76 -18.21
CA THR A 206 19.46 -8.68 -18.52
C THR A 206 18.59 -8.39 -17.30
N SER A 207 19.17 -8.28 -16.11
CA SER A 207 18.42 -8.03 -14.87
C SER A 207 19.29 -7.33 -13.82
N PRO A 208 18.73 -6.39 -13.03
CA PRO A 208 19.41 -5.82 -11.87
C PRO A 208 19.89 -6.87 -10.87
N VAL A 209 19.18 -8.00 -10.77
CA VAL A 209 19.57 -9.12 -9.90
C VAL A 209 20.90 -9.72 -10.35
N GLY A 210 21.13 -9.84 -11.66
CA GLY A 210 22.40 -10.34 -12.19
C GLY A 210 23.58 -9.44 -11.82
N VAL A 211 23.38 -8.11 -11.87
CA VAL A 211 24.36 -7.12 -11.41
C VAL A 211 24.68 -7.34 -9.93
N ARG A 212 23.64 -7.42 -9.10
CA ARG A 212 23.77 -7.62 -7.65
C ARG A 212 24.56 -8.89 -7.32
N MET A 213 24.25 -10.01 -7.97
CA MET A 213 24.93 -11.29 -7.72
C MET A 213 26.43 -11.25 -8.03
N LEU A 214 26.82 -10.52 -9.09
CA LEU A 214 28.23 -10.32 -9.40
C LEU A 214 28.90 -9.44 -8.33
N THR A 215 28.28 -8.31 -7.97
CA THR A 215 28.85 -7.40 -6.96
C THR A 215 28.92 -8.01 -5.56
N GLU A 216 27.93 -8.80 -5.15
CA GLU A 216 27.93 -9.50 -3.86
C GLU A 216 28.97 -10.62 -3.80
N ALA A 217 29.38 -11.14 -4.97
CA ALA A 217 30.49 -12.08 -5.12
C ALA A 217 31.86 -11.39 -5.24
N ASP A 218 31.95 -10.08 -4.95
CA ASP A 218 33.17 -9.27 -5.03
C ASP A 218 33.79 -9.22 -6.44
N VAL A 219 32.94 -9.27 -7.47
CA VAL A 219 33.35 -9.17 -8.88
C VAL A 219 33.22 -7.73 -9.35
N ASP A 220 34.34 -7.13 -9.77
CA ASP A 220 34.32 -5.84 -10.47
C ASP A 220 33.90 -6.04 -11.93
N LEU A 221 32.80 -5.39 -12.32
CA LEU A 221 32.24 -5.49 -13.67
C LEU A 221 33.21 -4.96 -14.74
N ILE A 222 34.11 -4.03 -14.39
CA ILE A 222 35.10 -3.46 -15.31
C ILE A 222 36.15 -4.47 -15.77
N ASP A 223 36.40 -5.49 -14.93
CA ASP A 223 37.37 -6.54 -15.19
C ASP A 223 36.80 -7.63 -16.11
N LEU A 224 35.47 -7.71 -16.21
CA LEU A 224 34.79 -8.74 -17.01
C LEU A 224 34.80 -8.46 -18.51
N ALA A 225 34.71 -7.19 -18.92
CA ALA A 225 34.62 -6.85 -20.33
C ALA A 225 35.10 -5.45 -20.73
N ASN A 226 35.28 -5.22 -22.03
CA ASN A 226 35.56 -3.90 -22.61
C ASN A 226 34.32 -2.99 -22.63
N HIS A 227 33.15 -3.58 -22.83
CA HIS A 227 31.89 -2.87 -22.97
C HIS A 227 30.77 -3.52 -22.17
N VAL A 228 29.82 -2.73 -21.70
CA VAL A 228 28.63 -3.23 -20.99
C VAL A 228 27.35 -2.92 -21.75
N ALA A 229 26.59 -3.97 -22.08
CA ALA A 229 25.27 -3.87 -22.66
C ALA A 229 24.21 -4.38 -21.67
N VAL A 230 23.11 -3.64 -21.54
CA VAL A 230 22.00 -4.00 -20.65
C VAL A 230 20.68 -4.03 -21.40
N VAL A 231 19.76 -4.89 -20.95
CA VAL A 231 18.44 -5.01 -21.61
C VAL A 231 17.56 -3.77 -21.42
N GLY A 232 17.75 -2.99 -20.36
CA GLY A 232 16.87 -1.87 -20.08
C GLY A 232 17.33 -0.95 -18.95
N PRO A 233 16.60 0.17 -18.73
CA PRO A 233 17.01 1.24 -17.83
C PRO A 233 17.23 0.80 -16.38
N ALA A 234 16.39 -0.11 -15.85
CA ALA A 234 16.53 -0.59 -14.48
C ALA A 234 17.86 -1.35 -14.26
N THR A 235 18.24 -2.19 -15.22
CA THR A 235 19.53 -2.89 -15.19
C THR A 235 20.68 -1.91 -15.38
N GLY A 236 20.51 -0.91 -16.25
CA GLY A 236 21.51 0.15 -16.45
C GLY A 236 21.80 0.94 -15.17
N ALA A 237 20.76 1.38 -14.47
CA ALA A 237 20.90 2.08 -13.19
C ALA A 237 21.63 1.22 -12.15
N ALA A 238 21.40 -0.10 -12.13
CA ALA A 238 22.10 -1.01 -11.24
C ALA A 238 23.60 -1.15 -11.59
N VAL A 239 23.94 -1.19 -12.88
CA VAL A 239 25.34 -1.22 -13.34
C VAL A 239 26.06 0.10 -12.99
N GLU A 240 25.42 1.23 -13.20
CA GLU A 240 25.98 2.55 -12.84
C GLU A 240 26.17 2.71 -11.33
N ALA A 241 25.23 2.20 -10.52
CA ALA A 241 25.37 2.18 -9.07
C ALA A 241 26.53 1.28 -8.59
N ALA A 242 26.88 0.25 -9.37
CA ALA A 242 28.07 -0.58 -9.15
C ALA A 242 29.37 0.09 -9.64
N GLY A 243 29.33 1.37 -10.06
CA GLY A 243 30.51 2.12 -10.49
C GLY A 243 30.97 1.82 -11.92
N CYS A 244 30.19 1.06 -12.70
CA CYS A 244 30.53 0.69 -14.07
C CYS A 244 29.71 1.50 -15.09
N ARG A 245 30.30 1.82 -16.22
CA ARG A 245 29.61 2.54 -17.30
C ARG A 245 28.80 1.57 -18.15
N VAL A 246 27.58 1.95 -18.49
CA VAL A 246 26.78 1.29 -19.51
C VAL A 246 27.10 1.89 -20.89
N ASP A 247 27.48 1.06 -21.85
CA ASP A 247 27.77 1.47 -23.23
C ASP A 247 26.55 1.35 -24.14
N LEU A 248 25.64 0.40 -23.83
CA LEU A 248 24.51 0.11 -24.70
C LEU A 248 23.24 -0.23 -23.91
N VAL A 249 22.16 0.47 -24.24
CA VAL A 249 20.78 0.17 -23.85
C VAL A 249 19.91 0.24 -25.11
N PRO A 250 19.05 -0.76 -25.41
CA PRO A 250 18.17 -0.69 -26.57
C PRO A 250 17.15 0.47 -26.42
N PRO A 251 16.86 1.23 -27.50
CA PRO A 251 16.14 2.50 -27.39
C PRO A 251 14.61 2.39 -27.22
N HIS A 252 14.00 1.25 -27.55
CA HIS A 252 12.53 1.15 -27.68
C HIS A 252 11.89 0.05 -26.85
N LYS A 253 12.55 -1.11 -26.70
CA LYS A 253 12.03 -2.27 -25.98
C LYS A 253 13.12 -2.85 -25.09
N SER A 254 12.72 -3.28 -23.90
CA SER A 254 13.59 -3.96 -22.95
C SER A 254 13.41 -5.46 -23.02
N ASP A 255 13.74 -6.05 -24.16
CA ASP A 255 13.71 -7.48 -24.40
C ASP A 255 14.98 -7.99 -25.11
N ALA A 256 15.13 -9.32 -25.16
CA ALA A 256 16.29 -9.97 -25.75
C ALA A 256 16.46 -9.64 -27.24
N ASP A 257 15.36 -9.52 -28.00
CA ASP A 257 15.40 -9.28 -29.44
C ASP A 257 15.86 -7.86 -29.76
N ALA A 258 15.40 -6.88 -28.99
CA ALA A 258 15.82 -5.48 -29.11
C ALA A 258 17.28 -5.29 -28.72
N LEU A 259 17.73 -5.94 -27.64
CA LEU A 259 19.14 -5.94 -27.24
C LEU A 259 20.02 -6.60 -28.30
N LEU A 260 19.61 -7.75 -28.82
CA LEU A 260 20.29 -8.42 -29.92
C LEU A 260 20.36 -7.51 -31.16
N ALA A 261 19.29 -6.81 -31.53
CA ALA A 261 19.29 -5.88 -32.65
C ALA A 261 20.23 -4.67 -32.47
N ALA A 262 20.37 -4.19 -31.22
CA ALA A 262 21.20 -3.03 -30.90
C ALA A 262 22.70 -3.36 -30.83
N LEU A 263 23.06 -4.58 -30.41
CA LEU A 263 24.45 -5.03 -30.33
C LEU A 263 25.17 -4.96 -31.70
N PRO A 264 26.50 -4.76 -31.71
CA PRO A 264 27.29 -4.68 -32.94
C PRO A 264 27.03 -5.85 -33.90
N GLN A 265 27.01 -5.55 -35.20
CA GLN A 265 26.81 -6.59 -36.22
C GLN A 265 28.09 -7.38 -36.50
N LYS A 266 29.26 -6.83 -36.16
CA LYS A 266 30.54 -7.52 -36.29
C LYS A 266 30.71 -8.51 -35.13
N PRO A 267 31.14 -9.77 -35.38
CA PRO A 267 31.41 -10.74 -34.32
C PRO A 267 32.42 -10.23 -33.29
N ALA A 268 32.15 -10.56 -32.02
CA ALA A 268 32.97 -10.27 -30.84
C ALA A 268 32.74 -11.37 -29.79
N SER A 269 33.45 -11.31 -28.67
CA SER A 269 33.17 -12.20 -27.53
C SER A 269 32.20 -11.56 -26.53
N ALA A 270 31.28 -12.35 -25.96
CA ALA A 270 30.31 -11.88 -24.99
C ALA A 270 30.17 -12.82 -23.79
N LEU A 271 30.20 -12.23 -22.59
CA LEU A 271 29.78 -12.87 -21.35
C LEU A 271 28.33 -12.49 -21.04
N LEU A 272 27.44 -13.46 -21.05
CA LEU A 272 26.05 -13.33 -20.61
C LEU A 272 25.93 -13.84 -19.18
N ALA A 273 25.84 -12.93 -18.21
CA ALA A 273 25.68 -13.28 -16.81
C ALA A 273 24.23 -13.06 -16.35
N GLY A 274 23.61 -14.09 -15.74
CA GLY A 274 22.21 -13.97 -15.33
C GLY A 274 21.61 -15.20 -14.68
N SER A 275 20.28 -15.30 -14.75
CA SER A 275 19.53 -16.42 -14.15
C SER A 275 19.78 -17.74 -14.91
N ALA A 276 19.81 -18.86 -14.20
CA ALA A 276 19.74 -20.20 -14.77
C ALA A 276 18.43 -20.48 -15.53
N LEU A 277 17.38 -19.70 -15.24
CA LEU A 277 16.07 -19.80 -15.92
C LEU A 277 15.92 -18.80 -17.07
N ALA A 278 16.99 -18.08 -17.43
CA ALA A 278 16.95 -17.11 -18.52
C ALA A 278 16.69 -17.80 -19.87
N SER A 279 15.91 -17.15 -20.73
CA SER A 279 15.68 -17.61 -22.09
C SER A 279 16.99 -17.68 -22.89
N PRO A 280 17.25 -18.77 -23.64
CA PRO A 280 18.48 -18.93 -24.41
C PRO A 280 18.52 -18.06 -25.68
N ARG A 281 17.41 -17.42 -26.06
CA ARG A 281 17.26 -16.68 -27.34
C ARG A 281 18.37 -15.67 -27.60
N LEU A 282 18.82 -14.93 -26.59
CA LEU A 282 19.87 -13.93 -26.75
C LEU A 282 21.22 -14.60 -27.07
N ALA A 283 21.56 -15.65 -26.33
CA ALA A 283 22.79 -16.42 -26.55
C ALA A 283 22.77 -17.08 -27.94
N GLU A 284 21.69 -17.78 -28.28
CA GLU A 284 21.49 -18.41 -29.59
C GLU A 284 21.58 -17.40 -30.73
N GLY A 285 20.96 -16.23 -30.56
CA GLY A 285 20.98 -15.15 -31.55
C GLY A 285 22.38 -14.57 -31.77
N LEU A 286 23.20 -14.43 -30.71
CA LEU A 286 24.59 -13.97 -30.83
C LEU A 286 25.49 -15.04 -31.47
N VAL A 287 25.34 -16.31 -31.08
CA VAL A 287 26.05 -17.44 -31.70
C VAL A 287 25.70 -17.54 -33.19
N ALA A 288 24.43 -17.36 -33.57
CA ALA A 288 24.01 -17.35 -34.96
C ALA A 288 24.62 -16.19 -35.77
N ARG A 289 25.04 -15.10 -35.11
CA ARG A 289 25.81 -13.99 -35.69
C ARG A 289 27.32 -14.23 -35.68
N GLY A 290 27.78 -15.40 -35.24
CA GLY A 290 29.19 -15.78 -35.19
C GLY A 290 29.95 -15.25 -33.97
N TRP A 291 29.26 -14.78 -32.93
CA TRP A 291 29.90 -14.36 -31.68
C TRP A 291 30.40 -15.56 -30.89
N GLU A 292 31.48 -15.35 -30.13
CA GLU A 292 31.89 -16.27 -29.06
C GLU A 292 31.09 -15.91 -27.81
N VAL A 293 30.28 -16.84 -27.29
CA VAL A 293 29.33 -16.55 -26.22
C VAL A 293 29.58 -17.46 -25.04
N GLU A 294 29.95 -16.87 -23.90
CA GLU A 294 30.00 -17.54 -22.60
C GLU A 294 28.73 -17.21 -21.81
N VAL A 295 28.00 -18.23 -21.36
CA VAL A 295 26.82 -18.03 -20.50
C VAL A 295 27.17 -18.46 -19.09
N VAL A 296 27.07 -17.53 -18.14
CA VAL A 296 27.32 -17.79 -16.72
C VAL A 296 26.04 -17.57 -15.92
N HIS A 297 25.59 -18.62 -15.24
CA HIS A 297 24.43 -18.54 -14.37
C HIS A 297 24.86 -18.17 -12.96
N THR A 298 24.56 -16.94 -12.55
CA THR A 298 24.96 -16.41 -11.23
C THR A 298 23.91 -16.66 -10.15
N TYR A 299 22.67 -16.91 -10.55
CA TYR A 299 21.57 -17.23 -9.63
C TYR A 299 20.50 -18.06 -10.31
N THR A 300 19.59 -18.61 -9.51
CA THR A 300 18.31 -19.13 -9.97
C THR A 300 17.18 -18.55 -9.14
N THR A 301 15.96 -18.72 -9.61
CA THR A 301 14.75 -18.42 -8.84
C THR A 301 14.09 -19.74 -8.50
N ALA A 302 13.82 -19.95 -7.21
CA ALA A 302 13.16 -21.14 -6.71
C ALA A 302 11.94 -20.75 -5.86
N PRO A 303 10.91 -21.60 -5.76
CA PRO A 303 9.87 -21.45 -4.75
C PRO A 303 10.49 -21.35 -3.35
N VAL A 304 9.91 -20.51 -2.49
CA VAL A 304 10.28 -20.48 -1.07
C VAL A 304 9.88 -21.80 -0.39
N GLU A 305 10.53 -22.16 0.71
CA GLU A 305 10.18 -23.39 1.46
C GLU A 305 8.93 -23.21 2.33
N ASP A 306 8.72 -22.00 2.83
CA ASP A 306 7.57 -21.64 3.66
C ASP A 306 7.00 -20.29 3.21
N VAL A 307 5.68 -20.22 3.09
CA VAL A 307 4.96 -19.02 2.65
C VAL A 307 4.21 -18.43 3.85
N ALA A 308 4.95 -17.73 4.70
CA ALA A 308 4.38 -17.11 5.89
C ALA A 308 3.30 -16.05 5.52
N GLY A 309 2.16 -16.11 6.22
CA GLY A 309 1.09 -15.12 6.08
C GLY A 309 0.12 -15.36 4.92
N ILE A 310 0.25 -16.46 4.18
CA ILE A 310 -0.70 -16.79 3.12
C ILE A 310 -1.96 -17.45 3.70
N HIS A 311 -3.12 -17.06 3.17
CA HIS A 311 -4.40 -17.63 3.55
C HIS A 311 -4.81 -18.78 2.61
N PRO A 312 -5.79 -19.61 3.00
CA PRO A 312 -6.41 -20.56 2.07
C PRO A 312 -7.06 -19.86 0.88
N TRP A 313 -7.17 -20.54 -0.26
CA TRP A 313 -7.78 -20.00 -1.48
C TRP A 313 -9.19 -19.42 -1.26
N SER A 314 -9.97 -19.99 -0.34
CA SER A 314 -11.31 -19.51 0.04
C SER A 314 -11.38 -18.07 0.56
N ASN A 315 -10.22 -17.46 0.89
CA ASN A 315 -10.13 -16.10 1.39
C ASN A 315 -9.69 -15.10 0.32
N TYR A 316 -9.43 -15.54 -0.91
CA TYR A 316 -9.00 -14.69 -2.01
C TYR A 316 -10.09 -14.58 -3.06
N ASP A 317 -10.29 -13.40 -3.62
CA ASP A 317 -11.11 -13.18 -4.81
C ASP A 317 -10.27 -13.34 -6.09
N ALA A 318 -8.98 -13.04 -6.03
CA ALA A 318 -8.09 -13.15 -7.18
C ALA A 318 -6.63 -13.42 -6.81
N VAL A 319 -5.87 -13.90 -7.78
CA VAL A 319 -4.40 -13.97 -7.75
C VAL A 319 -3.81 -13.33 -9.00
N VAL A 320 -2.78 -12.50 -8.82
CA VAL A 320 -2.06 -11.84 -9.93
C VAL A 320 -0.73 -12.53 -10.19
N VAL A 321 -0.62 -13.24 -11.31
CA VAL A 321 0.58 -13.98 -11.71
C VAL A 321 1.45 -13.14 -12.64
N THR A 322 2.60 -12.69 -12.15
CA THR A 322 3.43 -11.73 -12.89
C THR A 322 4.47 -12.36 -13.82
N ALA A 323 4.73 -13.67 -13.69
CA ALA A 323 5.69 -14.39 -14.52
C ALA A 323 5.44 -15.91 -14.43
N GLY A 324 5.95 -16.67 -15.39
CA GLY A 324 5.85 -18.14 -15.39
C GLY A 324 6.50 -18.83 -14.18
N SER A 325 7.58 -18.25 -13.62
CA SER A 325 8.17 -18.74 -12.38
C SER A 325 7.23 -18.58 -11.18
N ILE A 326 6.45 -17.49 -11.16
CA ILE A 326 5.42 -17.25 -10.14
C ILE A 326 4.27 -18.23 -10.31
N ALA A 327 3.82 -18.47 -11.55
CA ALA A 327 2.77 -19.45 -11.85
C ALA A 327 3.11 -20.83 -11.26
N ARG A 328 4.33 -21.31 -11.53
CA ARG A 328 4.81 -22.59 -11.03
C ARG A 328 4.91 -22.61 -9.50
N ALA A 329 5.49 -21.57 -8.91
CA ALA A 329 5.63 -21.48 -7.45
C ALA A 329 4.27 -21.45 -6.74
N VAL A 330 3.28 -20.75 -7.29
CA VAL A 330 1.90 -20.74 -6.77
C VAL A 330 1.32 -22.16 -6.77
N VAL A 331 1.41 -22.88 -7.88
CA VAL A 331 0.86 -24.25 -7.98
C VAL A 331 1.61 -25.22 -7.06
N ASP A 332 2.95 -25.15 -7.03
CA ASP A 332 3.78 -26.04 -6.23
C ASP A 332 3.55 -25.85 -4.72
N LEU A 333 3.35 -24.60 -4.27
CA LEU A 333 3.24 -24.25 -2.85
C LEU A 333 1.80 -24.24 -2.33
N LEU A 334 0.85 -23.79 -3.16
CA LEU A 334 -0.53 -23.51 -2.74
C LEU A 334 -1.55 -24.43 -3.43
N GLY A 335 -1.12 -25.20 -4.42
CA GLY A 335 -2.03 -25.93 -5.29
C GLY A 335 -2.79 -25.02 -6.27
N LEU A 336 -3.80 -25.59 -6.92
CA LEU A 336 -4.66 -24.85 -7.84
C LEU A 336 -5.66 -23.97 -7.07
N PRO A 337 -5.92 -22.72 -7.53
CA PRO A 337 -6.94 -21.87 -6.94
C PRO A 337 -8.34 -22.48 -6.95
N ASP A 338 -9.16 -22.11 -5.96
CA ASP A 338 -10.58 -22.47 -5.95
C ASP A 338 -11.31 -21.88 -7.17
N PRO A 339 -12.41 -22.47 -7.67
CA PRO A 339 -13.06 -22.04 -8.91
C PRO A 339 -13.52 -20.57 -8.97
N HIS A 340 -13.76 -19.95 -7.81
CA HIS A 340 -14.19 -18.57 -7.65
C HIS A 340 -13.02 -17.56 -7.60
N VAL A 341 -11.78 -18.04 -7.50
CA VAL A 341 -10.60 -17.18 -7.46
C VAL A 341 -10.21 -16.84 -8.88
N ALA A 342 -10.30 -15.57 -9.25
CA ALA A 342 -9.89 -15.11 -10.57
C ALA A 342 -8.36 -15.14 -10.72
N VAL A 343 -7.85 -15.72 -11.80
CA VAL A 343 -6.41 -15.70 -12.10
C VAL A 343 -6.13 -14.67 -13.19
N VAL A 344 -5.38 -13.63 -12.82
CA VAL A 344 -4.98 -12.55 -13.72
C VAL A 344 -3.49 -12.63 -14.00
N THR A 345 -3.08 -12.59 -15.27
CA THR A 345 -1.65 -12.67 -15.63
C THR A 345 -1.11 -11.39 -16.24
N LEU A 346 0.19 -11.17 -16.04
CA LEU A 346 0.91 -10.02 -16.58
C LEU A 346 1.44 -10.36 -17.99
N GLY A 347 0.59 -10.13 -18.99
CA GLY A 347 0.87 -10.34 -20.41
C GLY A 347 0.83 -11.80 -20.88
N GLU A 348 0.76 -11.96 -22.20
CA GLU A 348 0.63 -13.28 -22.88
C GLU A 348 1.70 -14.31 -22.50
N PRO A 349 2.99 -13.97 -22.32
CA PRO A 349 3.99 -14.96 -21.90
C PRO A 349 3.68 -15.57 -20.53
N SER A 350 3.16 -14.76 -19.59
CA SER A 350 2.76 -15.22 -18.26
C SER A 350 1.48 -16.05 -18.33
N ALA A 351 0.55 -15.70 -19.23
CA ALA A 351 -0.66 -16.49 -19.49
C ALA A 351 -0.30 -17.90 -20.00
N ALA A 352 0.48 -18.00 -21.07
CA ALA A 352 0.90 -19.27 -21.63
C ALA A 352 1.67 -20.15 -20.63
N ALA A 353 2.52 -19.54 -19.79
CA ALA A 353 3.22 -20.27 -18.75
C ALA A 353 2.30 -20.73 -17.60
N SER A 354 1.23 -19.98 -17.32
CA SER A 354 0.22 -20.32 -16.31
C SER A 354 -0.65 -21.49 -16.78
N ASP A 355 -1.10 -21.46 -18.04
CA ASP A 355 -1.83 -22.58 -18.65
C ASP A 355 -1.01 -23.88 -18.65
N ALA A 356 0.30 -23.78 -18.92
CA ALA A 356 1.21 -24.92 -18.93
C ALA A 356 1.38 -25.60 -17.57
N VAL A 357 1.07 -24.91 -16.46
CA VAL A 357 1.07 -25.47 -15.10
C VAL A 357 -0.35 -25.73 -14.57
N GLY A 358 -1.37 -25.59 -15.41
CA GLY A 358 -2.76 -25.93 -15.09
C GLY A 358 -3.57 -24.81 -14.43
N LEU A 359 -3.05 -23.58 -14.35
CA LEU A 359 -3.82 -22.43 -13.89
C LEU A 359 -4.79 -21.97 -14.99
N ARG A 360 -6.07 -21.81 -14.65
CA ARG A 360 -7.08 -21.22 -15.54
C ARG A 360 -6.88 -19.72 -15.60
N VAL A 361 -6.43 -19.16 -16.72
CA VAL A 361 -6.27 -17.70 -16.86
C VAL A 361 -7.61 -17.03 -17.19
N ASP A 362 -8.12 -16.20 -16.29
CA ASP A 362 -9.39 -15.50 -16.45
C ASP A 362 -9.23 -14.14 -17.14
N ALA A 363 -8.10 -13.45 -16.94
CA ALA A 363 -7.78 -12.23 -17.68
C ALA A 363 -6.27 -12.01 -17.85
N VAL A 364 -5.90 -11.36 -18.95
CA VAL A 364 -4.52 -10.94 -19.24
C VAL A 364 -4.43 -9.42 -19.21
N ALA A 365 -3.48 -8.89 -18.44
CA ALA A 365 -3.17 -7.47 -18.41
C ALA A 365 -2.51 -7.01 -19.72
N ARG A 366 -3.05 -5.94 -20.33
CA ARG A 366 -2.57 -5.40 -21.61
C ARG A 366 -1.26 -4.62 -21.45
N THR A 367 -1.03 -4.06 -20.27
CA THR A 367 0.18 -3.34 -19.89
C THR A 367 0.75 -3.94 -18.61
N GLN A 368 2.07 -3.83 -18.46
CA GLN A 368 2.83 -4.43 -17.35
C GLN A 368 2.96 -3.47 -16.16
N ASP A 369 1.89 -2.73 -15.87
CA ASP A 369 1.83 -1.69 -14.84
C ASP A 369 0.54 -1.81 -14.01
N GLY A 370 0.46 -1.01 -12.94
CA GLY A 370 -0.70 -0.99 -12.04
C GLY A 370 -2.04 -0.83 -12.78
N PRO A 371 -2.20 0.20 -13.63
CA PRO A 371 -3.43 0.42 -14.39
C PRO A 371 -3.82 -0.78 -15.26
N GLY A 372 -2.85 -1.42 -15.94
CA GLY A 372 -3.12 -2.58 -16.79
C GLY A 372 -3.64 -3.80 -16.03
N VAL A 373 -3.10 -4.03 -14.83
CA VAL A 373 -3.53 -5.13 -13.97
C VAL A 373 -4.89 -4.83 -13.32
N VAL A 374 -5.13 -3.60 -12.88
CA VAL A 374 -6.43 -3.16 -12.38
C VAL A 374 -7.53 -3.38 -13.43
N ASP A 375 -7.29 -2.94 -14.67
CA ASP A 375 -8.22 -3.14 -15.79
C ASP A 375 -8.49 -4.63 -16.07
N ALA A 376 -7.49 -5.50 -15.94
CA ALA A 376 -7.66 -6.94 -16.09
C ALA A 376 -8.47 -7.57 -14.95
N LEU A 377 -8.25 -7.16 -13.70
CA LEU A 377 -9.05 -7.62 -12.55
C LEU A 377 -10.52 -7.20 -12.69
N ILE A 378 -10.78 -5.96 -13.13
CA ILE A 378 -12.14 -5.49 -13.39
C ILE A 378 -12.83 -6.39 -14.41
N ARG A 379 -12.17 -6.72 -15.53
CA ARG A 379 -12.73 -7.64 -16.54
C ARG A 379 -13.03 -9.01 -15.94
N ALA A 380 -12.09 -9.58 -15.18
CA ALA A 380 -12.29 -10.89 -14.57
C ALA A 380 -13.53 -10.90 -13.65
N PHE A 381 -13.72 -9.88 -12.82
CA PHE A 381 -14.87 -9.81 -11.89
C PHE A 381 -16.19 -9.39 -12.56
N THR A 382 -16.16 -8.73 -13.71
CA THR A 382 -17.38 -8.29 -14.42
C THR A 382 -17.90 -9.34 -15.41
N GLU A 383 -17.02 -10.16 -15.96
CA GLU A 383 -17.41 -11.30 -16.81
C GLU A 383 -18.03 -12.45 -16.00
N GLU A 384 -17.76 -12.52 -14.69
CA GLU A 384 -18.37 -13.47 -13.75
C GLU A 384 -19.90 -13.28 -13.56
N ASN A 385 -20.46 -12.15 -14.03
CA ASN A 385 -21.91 -11.86 -14.02
C ASN A 385 -22.65 -12.29 -15.31
N ARG A 386 -22.10 -13.21 -16.11
CA ARG A 386 -22.73 -13.72 -17.35
C ARG A 386 -23.03 -15.20 -17.37
#